data_AF-H0QX68-F1
#
_entry.id   AF-H0QX68-F1
#
_cell.length_a   1.000
_cell.length_b   1.000
_cell.length_c   1.000
_cell.angle_alpha   90.00
_cell.angle_beta   90.00
_cell.angle_gamma   90.00
#
_symmetry.space_group_name_H-M   'P 1'
#
loop_
_entity.id
_entity.type
_entity.pdbx_description
1 polymer ?
#
loop_
_entity_poly.entity_id
_entity_poly.type
_entity_poly.pdbx_seq_one_letter_code
_entity_poly.pdbx_strand_id
1 'polypeptide(L)'
;MNHPADFCGVFSLRELRDQDSHGRDLEEILAGRRLTRVRRGWFATLGADPVVVGAIRAGGVVSCLTALKMYGIWVPEHPLRVHVRACASTMRSAPPRKFCTAVGGATPEGRAIDDLSTALLHAVKCVDDEGAVAVFDSVLNQKLMTEWDLASLFARSKRVQRLLPKCDGRAQSGIETFARVRLRAKHVKLDVQVFLPCVAGWVDILIGRRLVLELDGKQTPPRSSSRRTESATLPLLKADTR
;
A
#
# COMPACT_ATOMS: atom_id res chain seq x y z
N MET A 1 12.75 4.04 -9.49
CA MET A 1 12.48 3.02 -8.45
C MET A 1 12.38 1.68 -9.15
N ASN A 2 13.00 0.62 -8.61
CA ASN A 2 12.89 -0.72 -9.20
C ASN A 2 11.48 -1.28 -8.95
N HIS A 3 10.93 -1.99 -9.92
CA HIS A 3 9.58 -2.52 -9.82
C HIS A 3 9.62 -3.82 -8.98
N PRO A 4 8.71 -4.07 -8.01
CA PRO A 4 8.74 -5.30 -7.20
C PRO A 4 8.75 -6.59 -8.02
N ALA A 5 8.05 -6.58 -9.16
CA ALA A 5 8.06 -7.67 -10.14
C ALA A 5 9.48 -8.06 -10.63
N ASP A 6 10.45 -7.14 -10.63
CA ASP A 6 11.82 -7.41 -11.08
C ASP A 6 12.56 -8.42 -10.16
N PHE A 7 12.13 -8.56 -8.91
CA PHE A 7 12.77 -9.43 -7.91
C PHE A 7 11.88 -10.58 -7.43
N CYS A 8 10.64 -10.67 -7.89
CA CYS A 8 9.70 -11.67 -7.41
C CYS A 8 9.92 -13.08 -7.97
N GLY A 9 10.79 -13.24 -8.96
CA GLY A 9 11.10 -14.54 -9.59
C GLY A 9 9.96 -15.12 -10.43
N VAL A 10 8.92 -14.35 -10.74
CA VAL A 10 7.77 -14.76 -11.57
C VAL A 10 7.74 -13.92 -12.84
N PHE A 11 7.63 -14.59 -13.99
CA PHE A 11 7.69 -13.96 -15.30
C PHE A 11 6.50 -14.40 -16.16
N SER A 12 5.90 -13.45 -16.87
CA SER A 12 5.01 -13.78 -17.98
C SER A 12 5.81 -14.23 -19.20
N LEU A 13 5.17 -15.01 -20.07
CA LEU A 13 5.76 -15.38 -21.37
C LEU A 13 6.13 -14.15 -22.19
N ARG A 14 5.33 -13.08 -22.08
CA ARG A 14 5.60 -11.81 -22.74
C ARG A 14 6.88 -11.17 -22.22
N GLU A 15 7.04 -11.06 -20.90
CA GLU A 15 8.27 -10.53 -20.29
C GLU A 15 9.51 -11.33 -20.68
N LEU A 16 9.42 -12.66 -20.73
CA LEU A 16 10.54 -13.50 -21.16
C LEU A 16 10.94 -13.25 -22.62
N ARG A 17 9.97 -13.02 -23.51
CA ARG A 17 10.22 -12.70 -24.92
C ARG A 17 10.76 -11.30 -25.10
N ASP A 18 10.20 -10.32 -24.40
CA ASP A 18 10.63 -8.92 -24.46
C ASP A 18 12.07 -8.75 -23.92
N GLN A 19 12.49 -9.60 -22.98
CA GLN A 19 13.87 -9.64 -22.45
C GLN A 19 14.85 -10.42 -23.34
N ASP A 20 14.37 -11.19 -24.32
CA ASP A 20 15.23 -11.99 -25.19
C ASP A 20 15.44 -11.30 -26.53
N SER A 21 16.46 -10.42 -26.57
CA SER A 21 16.90 -9.72 -27.77
C SER A 21 17.50 -10.64 -28.86
N HIS A 22 17.72 -11.92 -28.55
CA HIS A 22 18.44 -12.86 -29.42
C HIS A 22 17.54 -13.88 -30.13
N GLY A 23 16.22 -13.86 -29.88
CA GLY A 23 15.27 -14.73 -30.58
C GLY A 23 15.48 -16.23 -30.32
N ARG A 24 16.00 -16.58 -29.14
CA ARG A 24 16.21 -17.97 -28.72
C ARG A 24 14.88 -18.68 -28.54
N ASP A 25 14.92 -20.01 -28.65
CA ASP A 25 13.75 -20.82 -28.35
C ASP A 25 13.37 -20.66 -26.87
N LEU A 26 12.07 -20.59 -26.60
CA LEU A 26 11.54 -20.46 -25.25
C LEU A 26 12.03 -21.60 -24.35
N GLU A 27 12.14 -22.82 -24.89
CA GLU A 27 12.65 -23.98 -24.15
C GLU A 27 14.10 -23.78 -23.68
N GLU A 28 14.95 -23.12 -24.48
CA GLU A 28 16.32 -22.79 -24.08
C GLU A 28 16.37 -21.74 -22.96
N ILE A 29 15.49 -20.72 -23.03
CA ILE A 29 15.36 -19.71 -21.97
C ILE A 29 14.87 -20.36 -20.67
N LEU A 30 13.87 -21.25 -20.77
CA LEU A 30 13.30 -21.96 -19.63
C LEU A 30 14.33 -22.90 -18.98
N ALA A 31 15.08 -23.65 -19.79
CA ALA A 31 16.13 -24.55 -19.33
C ALA A 31 17.31 -23.78 -18.70
N GLY A 32 17.79 -22.72 -19.35
CA GLY A 32 18.90 -21.90 -18.86
C GLY A 32 18.60 -21.13 -17.58
N ARG A 33 17.34 -20.72 -17.37
CA ARG A 33 16.91 -19.99 -16.15
C ARG A 33 16.26 -20.89 -15.09
N ARG A 34 16.24 -22.22 -15.28
CA ARG A 34 15.59 -23.21 -14.38
C ARG A 34 14.16 -22.78 -14.01
N LEU A 35 13.37 -22.39 -15.01
CA LEU A 35 12.01 -21.91 -14.82
C LEU A 35 11.01 -23.07 -14.83
N THR A 36 10.01 -22.98 -13.96
CA THR A 36 8.90 -23.93 -13.90
C THR A 36 7.59 -23.24 -14.27
N ARG A 37 6.72 -23.93 -15.00
CA ARG A 37 5.44 -23.37 -15.42
C ARG A 37 4.45 -23.35 -14.24
N VAL A 38 3.89 -22.18 -13.95
CA VAL A 38 2.90 -21.98 -12.87
C VAL A 38 1.48 -22.03 -13.40
N ARG A 39 1.25 -21.36 -14.54
CA ARG A 39 -0.03 -21.29 -15.28
C ARG A 39 0.30 -21.15 -16.77
N ARG A 40 -0.68 -21.32 -17.66
CA ARG A 40 -0.50 -20.96 -19.08
C ARG A 40 0.01 -19.52 -19.19
N GLY A 41 1.18 -19.35 -19.82
CA GLY A 41 1.82 -18.05 -20.03
C GLY A 41 2.56 -17.48 -18.83
N TRP A 42 2.72 -18.23 -17.73
CA TRP A 42 3.40 -17.77 -16.51
C TRP A 42 4.39 -18.80 -15.98
N PHE A 43 5.57 -18.33 -15.62
CA PHE A 43 6.70 -19.14 -15.20
C PHE A 43 7.32 -18.58 -13.92
N ALA A 44 7.95 -19.43 -13.12
CA ALA A 44 8.59 -19.05 -11.86
C ALA A 44 9.94 -19.75 -11.68
N THR A 45 10.89 -19.05 -11.07
CA THR A 45 12.14 -19.64 -10.59
C THR A 45 11.92 -20.44 -9.31
N LEU A 46 12.90 -21.24 -8.90
CA LEU A 46 12.86 -22.00 -7.65
C LEU A 46 12.74 -21.09 -6.41
N GLY A 47 13.32 -19.88 -6.46
CA GLY A 47 13.29 -18.89 -5.37
C GLY A 47 12.18 -17.84 -5.51
N ALA A 48 11.18 -18.08 -6.36
CA ALA A 48 10.11 -17.12 -6.59
C ALA A 48 9.27 -16.86 -5.32
N ASP A 49 8.77 -15.64 -5.19
CA ASP A 49 7.94 -15.24 -4.05
C ASP A 49 6.66 -16.11 -4.00
N PRO A 50 6.42 -16.85 -2.90
CA PRO A 50 5.29 -17.77 -2.80
C PRO A 50 3.94 -17.06 -2.83
N VAL A 51 3.85 -15.81 -2.38
CA VAL A 51 2.62 -14.99 -2.44
C VAL A 51 2.29 -14.69 -3.90
N VAL A 52 3.29 -14.33 -4.69
CA VAL A 52 3.14 -14.01 -6.12
C VAL A 52 2.79 -15.27 -6.91
N VAL A 53 3.49 -16.39 -6.66
CA VAL A 53 3.16 -17.69 -7.27
C VAL A 53 1.73 -18.11 -6.92
N GLY A 54 1.31 -17.92 -5.66
CA GLY A 54 -0.06 -18.18 -5.21
C GLY A 54 -1.11 -17.35 -5.97
N ALA A 55 -0.86 -16.07 -6.20
CA ALA A 55 -1.73 -15.20 -6.97
C ALA A 55 -1.88 -15.66 -8.43
N ILE A 56 -0.77 -16.03 -9.08
CA ILE A 56 -0.78 -16.58 -10.44
C ILE A 56 -1.58 -17.89 -10.50
N ARG A 57 -1.38 -18.81 -9.54
CA ARG A 57 -2.13 -20.07 -9.46
C ARG A 57 -3.62 -19.84 -9.26
N ALA A 58 -4.00 -18.83 -8.48
CA ALA A 58 -5.40 -18.45 -8.25
C ALA A 58 -6.08 -17.88 -9.51
N GLY A 59 -5.31 -17.58 -10.56
CA GLY A 59 -5.79 -17.11 -11.86
C GLY A 59 -5.67 -15.60 -12.06
N GLY A 60 -4.90 -14.90 -11.21
CA GLY A 60 -4.72 -13.45 -11.28
C GLY A 60 -3.27 -13.02 -11.09
N VAL A 61 -3.07 -11.76 -10.71
CA VAL A 61 -1.76 -11.15 -10.40
C VAL A 61 -1.84 -10.38 -9.09
N VAL A 62 -0.71 -10.20 -8.41
CA VAL A 62 -0.65 -9.44 -7.15
C VAL A 62 -0.97 -7.96 -7.43
N SER A 63 -1.89 -7.40 -6.65
CA SER A 63 -2.40 -6.04 -6.85
C SER A 63 -2.75 -5.39 -5.52
N CYS A 64 -3.36 -4.19 -5.58
CA CYS A 64 -4.08 -3.58 -4.47
C CYS A 64 -3.17 -3.49 -3.23
N LEU A 65 -3.68 -3.74 -2.02
CA LEU A 65 -2.92 -3.58 -0.78
C LEU A 65 -1.66 -4.47 -0.73
N THR A 66 -1.67 -5.66 -1.35
CA THR A 66 -0.50 -6.53 -1.35
C THR A 66 0.61 -5.99 -2.25
N ALA A 67 0.28 -5.48 -3.45
CA ALA A 67 1.25 -4.80 -4.29
C ALA A 67 1.78 -3.52 -3.62
N LEU A 68 0.90 -2.68 -3.05
CA LEU A 68 1.32 -1.45 -2.36
C LEU A 68 2.29 -1.74 -1.20
N LYS A 69 2.03 -2.79 -0.41
CA LYS A 69 2.94 -3.22 0.64
C LYS A 69 4.33 -3.62 0.11
N MET A 70 4.40 -4.24 -1.08
CA MET A 70 5.67 -4.58 -1.74
C MET A 70 6.42 -3.34 -2.26
N TYR A 71 5.71 -2.23 -2.53
CA TYR A 71 6.32 -0.92 -2.77
C TYR A 71 6.76 -0.21 -1.47
N GLY A 72 6.56 -0.82 -0.30
CA GLY A 72 6.87 -0.21 0.99
C GLY A 72 5.80 0.75 1.50
N ILE A 73 4.65 0.84 0.83
CA ILE A 73 3.56 1.75 1.21
C ILE A 73 2.83 1.19 2.42
N TRP A 74 2.55 2.06 3.39
CA TRP A 74 1.72 1.71 4.53
C TRP A 74 0.29 1.40 4.06
N VAL A 75 -0.24 0.27 4.51
CA VAL A 75 -1.61 -0.16 4.21
C VAL A 75 -2.34 -0.49 5.51
N PRO A 76 -3.64 -0.17 5.62
CA PRO A 76 -4.42 -0.56 6.79
C PRO A 76 -4.55 -2.08 6.88
N GLU A 77 -4.78 -2.57 8.10
CA GLU A 77 -5.17 -3.96 8.29
C GLU A 77 -6.45 -4.25 7.50
N HIS A 78 -6.49 -5.44 6.89
CA HIS A 78 -7.60 -5.83 6.03
C HIS A 78 -7.92 -7.31 6.26
N PRO A 79 -9.21 -7.73 6.24
CA PRO A 79 -9.59 -9.12 6.48
C PRO A 79 -8.95 -10.11 5.49
N LEU A 80 -8.77 -9.68 4.23
CA LEU A 80 -8.02 -10.45 3.23
C LEU A 80 -6.52 -10.18 3.39
N ARG A 81 -5.74 -11.25 3.52
CA ARG A 81 -4.27 -11.16 3.66
C ARG A 81 -3.54 -10.94 2.33
N VAL A 82 -4.11 -11.44 1.23
CA VAL A 82 -3.53 -11.33 -0.11
C VAL A 82 -4.58 -10.79 -1.06
N HIS A 83 -4.24 -9.69 -1.73
CA HIS A 83 -5.09 -9.03 -2.70
C HIS A 83 -4.62 -9.35 -4.11
N VAL A 84 -5.54 -9.93 -4.88
CA VAL A 84 -5.29 -10.41 -6.24
C VAL A 84 -6.32 -9.76 -7.15
N ARG A 85 -5.90 -9.30 -8.34
CA ARG A 85 -6.82 -8.96 -9.43
C ARG A 85 -6.72 -10.00 -10.53
N ALA A 86 -7.73 -10.09 -11.37
CA ALA A 86 -7.67 -10.89 -12.57
C ALA A 86 -8.17 -10.09 -13.79
N CYS A 87 -7.88 -10.57 -14.99
CA CYS A 87 -8.40 -10.01 -16.22
C CYS A 87 -9.93 -10.12 -16.30
N ALA A 88 -10.54 -9.33 -17.19
CA ALA A 88 -11.99 -9.21 -17.28
C ALA A 88 -12.72 -10.54 -17.48
N SER A 89 -12.19 -11.44 -18.32
CA SER A 89 -12.80 -12.76 -18.57
C SER A 89 -12.77 -13.63 -17.32
N THR A 90 -11.64 -13.72 -16.64
CA THR A 90 -11.51 -14.49 -15.39
C THR A 90 -12.39 -13.92 -14.29
N MET A 91 -12.50 -12.59 -14.17
CA MET A 91 -13.39 -11.96 -13.19
C MET A 91 -14.87 -12.28 -13.44
N ARG A 92 -15.31 -12.39 -14.69
CA ARG A 92 -16.71 -12.71 -15.02
C ARG A 92 -17.12 -14.12 -14.60
N SER A 93 -16.19 -15.08 -14.66
CA SER A 93 -16.45 -16.49 -14.33
C SER A 93 -16.13 -16.82 -12.87
N ALA A 94 -15.57 -15.88 -12.11
CA ALA A 94 -15.19 -16.08 -10.72
C ALA A 94 -16.36 -15.82 -9.76
N PRO A 95 -16.39 -16.49 -8.60
CA PRO A 95 -17.29 -16.13 -7.51
C PRO A 95 -17.13 -14.64 -7.12
N PRO A 96 -18.22 -13.99 -6.66
CA PRO A 96 -18.16 -12.61 -6.19
C PRO A 96 -17.06 -12.41 -5.14
N ARG A 97 -16.38 -11.26 -5.20
CA ARG A 97 -15.32 -10.86 -4.25
C ARG A 97 -14.07 -11.74 -4.20
N LYS A 98 -13.93 -12.71 -5.13
CA LYS A 98 -12.67 -13.48 -5.26
C LYS A 98 -11.49 -12.60 -5.64
N PHE A 99 -11.72 -11.57 -6.45
CA PHE A 99 -10.68 -10.65 -6.94
C PHE A 99 -11.02 -9.20 -6.62
N CYS A 100 -9.99 -8.38 -6.42
CA CYS A 100 -10.14 -6.93 -6.24
C CYS A 100 -10.62 -6.27 -7.53
N THR A 101 -11.63 -5.41 -7.43
CA THR A 101 -12.11 -4.59 -8.54
C THR A 101 -11.42 -3.24 -8.57
N ALA A 102 -11.35 -2.60 -9.74
CA ALA A 102 -10.68 -1.31 -9.93
C ALA A 102 -11.66 -0.17 -10.16
N VAL A 103 -11.21 1.06 -9.89
CA VAL A 103 -11.76 2.25 -10.53
C VAL A 103 -11.38 2.23 -12.02
N GLY A 104 -12.33 2.44 -12.92
CA GLY A 104 -12.07 2.52 -14.37
C GLY A 104 -12.09 1.19 -15.13
N GLY A 105 -12.30 0.06 -14.46
CA GLY A 105 -12.49 -1.25 -15.10
C GLY A 105 -11.25 -2.16 -15.04
N ALA A 106 -11.30 -3.26 -15.77
CA ALA A 106 -10.23 -4.26 -15.76
C ALA A 106 -9.01 -3.80 -16.57
N THR A 107 -7.81 -3.96 -16.01
CA THR A 107 -6.54 -3.73 -16.70
C THR A 107 -5.95 -5.04 -17.24
N PRO A 108 -5.22 -5.03 -18.37
CA PRO A 108 -4.48 -6.19 -18.84
C PRO A 108 -3.46 -6.70 -17.79
N GLU A 109 -3.22 -8.01 -17.76
CA GLU A 109 -2.18 -8.62 -16.93
C GLU A 109 -0.85 -8.57 -17.68
N GLY A 110 -0.02 -7.55 -17.39
CA GLY A 110 1.29 -7.39 -18.03
C GLY A 110 2.45 -7.99 -17.23
N ARG A 111 2.37 -7.92 -15.90
CA ARG A 111 3.41 -8.35 -14.95
C ARG A 111 2.80 -9.10 -13.78
N ALA A 112 3.61 -9.88 -13.05
CA ALA A 112 3.13 -10.71 -11.93
C ALA A 112 2.65 -9.89 -10.72
N ILE A 113 3.17 -8.67 -10.59
CA ILE A 113 2.78 -7.66 -9.62
C ILE A 113 2.42 -6.40 -10.41
N ASP A 114 1.33 -5.75 -10.04
CA ASP A 114 0.92 -4.49 -10.66
C ASP A 114 1.88 -3.34 -10.39
N ASP A 115 1.92 -2.40 -11.33
CA ASP A 115 2.51 -1.09 -11.12
C ASP A 115 1.74 -0.31 -10.04
N LEU A 116 2.39 0.73 -9.50
CA LEU A 116 1.84 1.54 -8.43
C LEU A 116 0.47 2.15 -8.78
N SER A 117 0.30 2.67 -9.99
CA SER A 117 -0.96 3.30 -10.43
C SER A 117 -2.09 2.29 -10.49
N THR A 118 -1.84 1.13 -11.10
CA THR A 118 -2.81 0.04 -11.15
C THR A 118 -3.16 -0.46 -9.75
N ALA A 119 -2.16 -0.67 -8.88
CA ALA A 119 -2.39 -1.10 -7.50
C ALA A 119 -3.27 -0.11 -6.72
N LEU A 120 -3.04 1.21 -6.86
CA LEU A 120 -3.85 2.25 -6.23
C LEU A 120 -5.30 2.23 -6.73
N LEU A 121 -5.54 2.06 -8.03
CA LEU A 121 -6.88 2.00 -8.62
C LEU A 121 -7.73 0.84 -8.04
N HIS A 122 -7.08 -0.27 -7.66
CA HIS A 122 -7.72 -1.39 -6.97
C HIS A 122 -7.82 -1.17 -5.44
N ALA A 123 -6.81 -0.56 -4.82
CA ALA A 123 -6.74 -0.34 -3.37
C ALA A 123 -7.90 0.47 -2.83
N VAL A 124 -8.24 1.59 -3.48
CA VAL A 124 -9.31 2.50 -3.02
C VAL A 124 -10.71 1.86 -2.98
N LYS A 125 -10.90 0.71 -3.63
CA LYS A 125 -12.15 -0.07 -3.58
C LYS A 125 -12.18 -1.07 -2.42
N CYS A 126 -11.01 -1.42 -1.88
CA CYS A 126 -10.85 -2.37 -0.78
C CYS A 126 -10.73 -1.70 0.59
N VAL A 127 -10.54 -0.38 0.66
CA VAL A 127 -10.43 0.37 1.91
C VAL A 127 -11.58 1.38 2.07
N ASP A 128 -11.81 1.77 3.32
CA ASP A 128 -12.69 2.88 3.66
C ASP A 128 -12.03 4.23 3.37
N ASP A 129 -12.72 5.32 3.69
CA ASP A 129 -12.23 6.68 3.38
C ASP A 129 -10.98 7.04 4.19
N GLU A 130 -10.91 6.63 5.46
CA GLU A 130 -9.73 6.87 6.30
C GLU A 130 -8.53 6.07 5.77
N GLY A 131 -8.73 4.79 5.45
CA GLY A 131 -7.69 3.92 4.89
C GLY A 131 -7.18 4.41 3.53
N ALA A 132 -8.05 4.94 2.67
CA ALA A 132 -7.63 5.54 1.41
C ALA A 132 -6.72 6.76 1.63
N VAL A 133 -7.07 7.65 2.57
CA VAL A 133 -6.23 8.82 2.90
C VAL A 133 -4.89 8.38 3.47
N ALA A 134 -4.85 7.36 4.34
CA ALA A 134 -3.60 6.83 4.88
C ALA A 134 -2.68 6.20 3.82
N VAL A 135 -3.25 5.50 2.84
CA VAL A 135 -2.49 4.99 1.69
C VAL A 135 -1.93 6.14 0.85
N PHE A 136 -2.72 7.18 0.59
CA PHE A 136 -2.25 8.35 -0.18
C PHE A 136 -1.18 9.15 0.56
N ASP A 137 -1.34 9.38 1.86
CA ASP A 137 -0.31 10.02 2.70
C ASP A 137 1.00 9.26 2.61
N SER A 138 0.98 7.93 2.72
CA SER A 138 2.18 7.11 2.60
C SER A 138 2.84 7.19 1.21
N VAL A 139 2.05 7.26 0.14
CA VAL A 139 2.56 7.44 -1.23
C VAL A 139 3.23 8.81 -1.39
N LEU A 140 2.60 9.87 -0.88
CA LEU A 140 3.11 11.24 -0.92
C LEU A 140 4.36 11.39 -0.07
N ASN A 141 4.37 10.82 1.14
CA ASN A 141 5.50 10.84 2.07
C ASN A 141 6.76 10.22 1.46
N GLN A 142 6.60 9.08 0.78
CA GLN A 142 7.68 8.39 0.07
C GLN A 142 8.03 9.03 -1.27
N LYS A 143 7.33 10.11 -1.67
CA LYS A 143 7.53 10.86 -2.92
C LYS A 143 7.39 9.97 -4.15
N LEU A 144 6.53 8.95 -4.08
CA LEU A 144 6.29 8.01 -5.18
C LEU A 144 5.35 8.59 -6.24
N MET A 145 4.46 9.48 -5.81
CA MET A 145 3.56 10.26 -6.64
C MET A 145 3.38 11.63 -6.01
N THR A 146 3.04 12.62 -6.82
CA THR A 146 2.62 13.94 -6.36
C THR A 146 1.11 13.98 -6.13
N GLU A 147 0.63 15.03 -5.48
CA GLU A 147 -0.82 15.29 -5.38
C GLU A 147 -1.47 15.41 -6.76
N TRP A 148 -0.76 16.00 -7.72
CA TRP A 148 -1.23 16.12 -9.10
C TRP A 148 -1.35 14.76 -9.80
N ASP A 149 -0.39 13.86 -9.58
CA ASP A 149 -0.46 12.50 -10.12
C ASP A 149 -1.66 11.74 -9.57
N LEU A 150 -1.90 11.82 -8.25
CA LEU A 150 -3.07 11.21 -7.62
C LEU A 150 -4.38 11.83 -8.13
N ALA A 151 -4.44 13.16 -8.25
CA ALA A 151 -5.60 13.86 -8.79
C ALA A 151 -5.90 13.42 -10.23
N SER A 152 -4.86 13.27 -11.05
CA SER A 152 -4.96 12.83 -12.44
C SER A 152 -5.39 11.36 -12.55
N LEU A 153 -4.76 10.47 -11.77
CA LEU A 153 -5.08 9.04 -11.72
C LEU A 153 -6.54 8.80 -11.34
N PHE A 154 -7.06 9.60 -10.40
CA PHE A 154 -8.42 9.48 -9.89
C PHE A 154 -9.38 10.55 -10.41
N ALA A 155 -9.10 11.20 -11.54
CA ALA A 155 -9.92 12.28 -12.10
C ALA A 155 -11.42 11.92 -12.24
N ARG A 156 -11.70 10.64 -12.55
CA ARG A 156 -13.07 10.12 -12.72
C ARG A 156 -13.73 9.61 -11.44
N SER A 157 -13.03 9.61 -10.30
CA SER A 157 -13.53 9.08 -9.03
C SER A 157 -13.98 10.21 -8.10
N LYS A 158 -15.27 10.56 -8.13
CA LYS A 158 -15.85 11.57 -7.22
C LYS A 158 -15.60 11.26 -5.74
N ARG A 159 -15.53 9.97 -5.37
CA ARG A 159 -15.17 9.57 -4.00
C ARG A 159 -13.76 10.02 -3.67
N VAL A 160 -12.77 9.64 -4.48
CA VAL A 160 -11.36 9.96 -4.22
C VAL A 160 -11.09 11.45 -4.32
N GLN A 161 -11.70 12.16 -5.27
CA GLN A 161 -11.57 13.62 -5.38
C GLN A 161 -12.00 14.37 -4.10
N ARG A 162 -12.95 13.82 -3.32
CA ARG A 162 -13.33 14.38 -2.00
C ARG A 162 -12.33 14.04 -0.87
N LEU A 163 -11.46 13.05 -1.08
CA LEU A 163 -10.47 12.60 -0.10
C LEU A 163 -9.11 13.25 -0.30
N LEU A 164 -8.73 13.61 -1.52
CA LEU A 164 -7.43 14.23 -1.80
C LEU A 164 -7.15 15.50 -0.96
N PRO A 165 -8.12 16.42 -0.75
CA PRO A 165 -7.89 17.58 0.13
C PRO A 165 -7.66 17.22 1.61
N LYS A 166 -7.94 15.97 2.00
CA LYS A 166 -7.67 15.46 3.34
C LYS A 166 -6.30 14.79 3.45
N CYS A 167 -5.53 14.66 2.37
CA CYS A 167 -4.20 14.08 2.42
C CYS A 167 -3.18 15.11 2.95
N ASP A 168 -2.11 14.63 3.57
CA ASP A 168 -0.96 15.41 4.03
C ASP A 168 0.27 14.48 4.05
N GLY A 169 1.13 14.59 3.04
CA GLY A 169 2.30 13.72 2.87
C GLY A 169 3.37 13.86 3.96
N ARG A 170 3.19 14.76 4.93
CA ARG A 170 4.08 14.83 6.10
C ARG A 170 3.87 13.67 7.07
N ALA A 171 2.66 13.10 7.15
CA ALA A 171 2.38 11.98 8.05
C ALA A 171 3.33 10.80 7.76
N GLN A 172 4.01 10.31 8.81
CA GLN A 172 5.03 9.26 8.69
C GLN A 172 4.49 7.86 8.95
N SER A 173 3.27 7.76 9.49
CA SER A 173 2.58 6.51 9.75
C SER A 173 1.08 6.62 9.50
N GLY A 174 0.41 5.49 9.22
CA GLY A 174 -1.05 5.47 9.09
C GLY A 174 -1.79 5.83 10.40
N ILE A 175 -1.16 5.63 11.55
CA ILE A 175 -1.74 6.01 12.85
C ILE A 175 -1.80 7.54 12.96
N GLU A 176 -0.74 8.25 12.56
CA GLU A 176 -0.74 9.71 12.44
C GLU A 176 -1.82 10.20 11.48
N THR A 177 -1.95 9.57 10.31
CA THR A 177 -3.02 9.92 9.37
C THR A 177 -4.40 9.75 9.99
N PHE A 178 -4.66 8.62 10.65
CA PHE A 178 -5.96 8.39 11.30
C PHE A 178 -6.24 9.40 12.40
N ALA A 179 -5.27 9.69 13.26
CA ALA A 179 -5.40 10.71 14.29
C ALA A 179 -5.70 12.08 13.67
N ARG A 180 -4.93 12.50 12.67
CA ARG A 180 -5.09 13.76 11.93
C ARG A 180 -6.48 13.88 11.30
N VAL A 181 -6.92 12.86 10.56
CA VAL A 181 -8.23 12.84 9.87
C VAL A 181 -9.37 12.91 10.88
N ARG A 182 -9.33 12.12 11.95
CA ARG A 182 -10.38 12.08 12.99
C ARG A 182 -10.45 13.36 13.81
N LEU A 183 -9.30 13.95 14.17
CA LEU A 183 -9.24 15.21 14.89
C LEU A 183 -9.74 16.37 14.03
N ARG A 184 -9.34 16.44 12.75
CA ARG A 184 -9.87 17.44 11.81
C ARG A 184 -11.38 17.30 11.60
N ALA A 185 -11.92 16.09 11.55
CA ALA A 185 -13.36 15.85 11.47
C ALA A 185 -14.13 16.39 12.70
N LYS A 186 -13.45 16.53 13.85
CA LYS A 186 -13.97 17.16 15.08
C LYS A 186 -13.65 18.67 15.16
N HIS A 187 -13.23 19.30 14.07
CA HIS A 187 -12.85 20.71 13.99
C HIS A 187 -11.69 21.11 14.92
N VAL A 188 -10.85 20.14 15.31
CA VAL A 188 -9.65 20.41 16.11
C VAL A 188 -8.58 21.03 15.22
N LYS A 189 -8.07 22.20 15.62
CA LYS A 189 -6.93 22.84 14.96
C LYS A 189 -5.65 22.11 15.34
N LEU A 190 -4.95 21.58 14.35
CA LEU A 190 -3.71 20.85 14.54
C LEU A 190 -2.77 21.04 13.35
N ASP A 191 -1.48 20.83 13.60
CA ASP A 191 -0.46 20.67 12.57
C ASP A 191 0.31 19.37 12.82
N VAL A 192 0.92 18.82 11.78
CA VAL A 192 1.60 17.52 11.83
C VAL A 192 3.08 17.67 11.49
N GLN A 193 3.91 16.80 12.08
CA GLN A 193 5.36 16.83 11.94
C GLN A 193 5.89 18.25 12.17
N VAL A 194 5.77 18.75 13.40
CA VAL A 194 6.17 20.11 13.76
C VAL A 194 7.50 20.08 14.48
N PHE A 195 8.47 20.86 14.02
CA PHE A 195 9.71 21.07 14.77
C PHE A 195 9.48 22.06 15.92
N LEU A 196 9.77 21.64 17.15
CA LEU A 196 9.66 22.43 18.37
C LEU A 196 11.05 22.75 18.93
N PRO A 197 11.52 24.00 18.83
CA PRO A 197 12.83 24.40 19.35
C PRO A 197 13.00 24.18 20.85
N CYS A 198 11.93 24.32 21.65
CA CYS A 198 11.97 24.20 23.10
C CYS A 198 12.27 22.77 23.60
N VAL A 199 12.07 21.76 22.77
CA VAL A 199 12.43 20.36 23.03
C VAL A 199 13.47 19.84 22.04
N ALA A 200 14.00 20.72 21.19
CA ALA A 200 14.97 20.43 20.14
C ALA A 200 14.60 19.19 19.27
N GLY A 201 13.32 19.05 18.92
CA GLY A 201 12.82 17.83 18.26
C GLY A 201 11.57 18.04 17.42
N TRP A 202 11.25 17.03 16.61
CA TRP A 202 9.99 16.95 15.87
C TRP A 202 8.95 16.24 16.73
N VAL A 203 7.70 16.68 16.60
CA VAL A 203 6.54 16.03 17.22
C VAL A 203 5.54 15.62 16.15
N ASP A 204 4.87 14.49 16.36
CA ASP A 204 3.94 13.94 15.37
C ASP A 204 2.76 14.88 15.10
N ILE A 205 2.08 15.32 16.17
CA ILE A 205 0.92 16.22 16.08
C ILE A 205 1.00 17.30 17.17
N LEU A 206 0.89 18.57 16.74
CA LEU A 206 0.69 19.71 17.62
C LEU A 206 -0.76 20.19 17.53
N ILE A 207 -1.50 20.08 18.63
CA ILE A 207 -2.86 20.59 18.77
C ILE A 207 -2.82 22.03 19.28
N GLY A 208 -3.38 22.93 18.49
CA GLY A 208 -3.34 24.37 18.72
C GLY A 208 -1.91 24.88 18.79
N ARG A 209 -1.46 25.25 20.00
CA ARG A 209 -0.12 25.79 20.26
C ARG A 209 0.58 25.17 21.46
N ARG A 210 -0.04 24.18 22.12
CA ARG A 210 0.34 23.78 23.49
C ARG A 210 0.29 22.29 23.77
N LEU A 211 -0.56 21.53 23.06
CA LEU A 211 -0.72 20.11 23.34
C LEU A 211 -0.02 19.30 22.25
N VAL A 212 1.02 18.58 22.64
CA VAL A 212 1.73 17.62 21.79
C VAL A 212 1.07 16.25 21.95
N LEU A 213 0.89 15.55 20.82
CA LEU A 213 0.45 14.17 20.78
C LEU A 213 1.48 13.36 19.97
N GLU A 214 2.23 12.50 20.68
CA GLU A 214 3.14 11.54 20.08
C GLU A 214 2.41 10.21 19.86
N LEU A 215 2.60 9.61 18.68
CA LEU A 215 1.91 8.41 18.26
C LEU A 215 2.93 7.29 18.05
N ASP A 216 3.25 6.59 19.13
CA ASP A 216 4.16 5.44 19.09
C ASP A 216 3.61 4.32 18.20
N GLY A 217 4.20 4.18 17.01
CA GLY A 217 3.89 3.17 16.00
C GLY A 217 4.34 1.75 16.35
N LYS A 218 4.21 1.31 17.61
CA LYS A 218 4.47 -0.10 17.96
C LYS A 218 3.48 -0.98 17.19
N GLN A 219 3.97 -1.65 16.15
CA GLN A 219 3.30 -2.80 15.56
C GLN A 219 2.92 -3.74 16.71
N THR A 220 1.62 -3.86 16.98
CA THR A 220 1.16 -4.74 18.05
C THR A 220 1.32 -6.17 17.55
N PRO A 221 2.18 -7.02 18.14
CA PRO A 221 2.15 -8.44 17.82
C PRO A 221 0.77 -8.99 18.23
N PRO A 222 0.27 -10.06 17.56
CA PRO A 222 -1.04 -10.64 17.88
C PRO A 222 -1.11 -10.94 19.38
N ARG A 223 -2.24 -10.53 20.00
CA ARG A 223 -2.49 -10.64 21.44
C ARG A 223 -2.14 -12.04 21.95
N SER A 224 -1.03 -12.13 22.68
CA SER A 224 -0.84 -13.12 23.73
C SER A 224 -0.74 -12.39 25.06
N SER A 225 -1.43 -12.94 26.06
CA SER A 225 -1.63 -12.37 27.38
C SER A 225 -0.35 -12.30 28.20
N SER A 226 -0.20 -11.18 28.93
CA SER A 226 0.69 -10.90 30.06
C SER A 226 2.18 -10.60 29.77
N ARG A 227 2.60 -9.33 29.94
CA ARG A 227 3.26 -8.80 31.16
C ARG A 227 3.56 -7.31 31.03
N ARG A 228 3.50 -6.62 32.16
CA ARG A 228 3.93 -5.23 32.40
C ARG A 228 5.43 -5.09 32.24
N THR A 229 5.86 -3.93 31.74
CA THR A 229 7.07 -3.22 32.19
C THR A 229 6.85 -1.71 32.07
N GLU A 230 6.97 -1.01 33.20
CA GLU A 230 7.21 0.43 33.37
C GLU A 230 8.56 0.81 32.74
N SER A 231 8.82 2.00 32.18
CA SER A 231 9.10 3.32 32.79
C SER A 231 9.58 4.23 31.62
N ALA A 232 9.61 5.56 31.60
CA ALA A 232 9.67 6.56 32.67
C ALA A 232 8.98 7.87 32.22
N THR A 233 8.48 8.60 33.20
CA THR A 233 7.74 9.87 33.12
C THR A 233 8.67 11.07 32.95
N LEU A 234 8.30 12.02 32.09
CA LEU A 234 8.64 13.44 32.24
C LEU A 234 7.33 14.21 32.45
N PRO A 235 7.18 15.02 33.51
CA PRO A 235 5.89 15.63 33.86
C PRO A 235 5.79 17.09 33.40
N LEU A 236 4.81 17.46 32.57
CA LEU A 236 4.28 18.84 32.40
C LEU A 236 2.88 18.74 31.74
N LEU A 237 1.75 19.27 32.21
CA LEU A 237 1.32 19.95 33.43
C LEU A 237 -0.19 19.60 33.59
N LYS A 238 -0.67 19.32 34.82
CA LYS A 238 -2.12 19.20 35.09
C LYS A 238 -2.75 20.58 34.99
N ALA A 239 -3.91 20.66 34.35
CA ALA A 239 -4.76 21.84 34.37
C ALA A 239 -5.35 22.00 35.78
N ASP A 240 -5.00 23.09 36.46
CA ASP A 240 -5.79 23.61 37.57
C ASP A 240 -6.79 24.64 37.03
N THR A 241 -8.06 24.31 37.18
CA THR A 241 -9.19 25.22 37.00
C THR A 241 -9.23 26.25 38.14
N ARG A 242 -9.17 27.53 37.78
CA ARG A 242 -9.94 28.60 38.42
C ARG A 242 -10.47 29.53 37.34
#